data_AF-A0A3M2YD46-F1
#
_entry.id   AF-A0A3M2YD46-F1
#
_cell.length_a   1.000
_cell.length_b   1.000
_cell.length_c   1.000
_cell.angle_alpha   90.00
_cell.angle_beta   90.00
_cell.angle_gamma   90.00
#
_symmetry.space_group_name_H-M   'P 1'
#
loop_
_entity.id
_entity.type
_entity.pdbx_description
1 polymer ?
#
loop_
_entity_poly.entity_id
_entity_poly.type
_entity_poly.pdbx_seq_one_letter_code
_entity_poly.pdbx_strand_id
1 'polypeptide(L)'
;REEDSEHRRVQGIMEQPRESWPQQLITGYHRMLQSRLAAGDISLRSIRLALRSASDLLDHSRLKAAAMIDQKVLDGYWRKSPGHVASVTGFVGYLNQVYNAGLNSRPDPRWARQQKQAKRERELVELLPQRDETSDFESRWIVKALAYFHGIGRVSRKGLVYTPATYQGTAGFNIECSQRVLWVPSASTYERTIEE
;
A
#
# COMPACT_ATOMS: atom_id res chain seq x y z
N ARG A 1 6.16 -0.67 29.29
CA ARG A 1 4.89 -1.34 28.85
C ARG A 1 4.77 -1.42 27.32
N GLU A 2 4.74 -0.29 26.59
CA GLU A 2 4.64 -0.33 25.12
C GLU A 2 5.91 -0.88 24.46
N GLU A 3 7.08 -0.43 24.89
CA GLU A 3 8.38 -0.95 24.41
C GLU A 3 8.55 -2.44 24.67
N ASP A 4 8.23 -2.93 25.87
CA ASP A 4 8.25 -4.37 26.20
C ASP A 4 7.32 -5.19 25.30
N SER A 5 6.25 -4.58 24.80
CA SER A 5 5.31 -5.20 23.87
C SER A 5 5.88 -5.26 22.46
N GLU A 6 6.56 -4.20 22.02
CA GLU A 6 7.27 -4.18 20.73
C GLU A 6 8.42 -5.17 20.70
N HIS A 7 9.21 -5.26 21.78
CA HIS A 7 10.27 -6.26 21.91
C HIS A 7 9.74 -7.69 21.77
N ARG A 8 8.65 -8.03 22.48
CA ARG A 8 8.02 -9.35 22.35
C ARG A 8 7.54 -9.63 20.92
N ARG A 9 6.99 -8.63 20.24
CA ARG A 9 6.55 -8.79 18.83
C ARG A 9 7.73 -8.98 17.88
N VAL A 10 8.83 -8.26 18.09
CA VAL A 10 10.07 -8.45 17.31
C VAL A 10 10.62 -9.86 17.53
N GLN A 11 10.72 -10.32 18.78
CA GLN A 11 11.17 -11.68 19.09
C GLN A 11 10.27 -12.73 18.45
N GLY A 12 8.95 -12.56 18.53
CA GLY A 12 8.00 -13.47 17.89
C GLY A 12 8.11 -13.54 16.36
N ILE A 13 8.68 -12.53 15.69
CA ILE A 13 9.01 -12.63 14.25
C ILE A 13 10.32 -13.40 14.05
N MET A 14 11.32 -13.16 14.91
CA MET A 14 12.64 -13.78 14.83
C MET A 14 12.63 -15.28 15.17
N GLU A 15 11.72 -15.71 16.04
CA GLU A 15 11.56 -17.09 16.52
C GLU A 15 10.70 -17.96 15.59
N GLN A 16 10.15 -17.38 14.50
CA GLN A 16 9.36 -18.15 13.55
C GLN A 16 10.21 -19.26 12.92
N PRO A 17 9.75 -20.52 12.93
CA PRO A 17 10.48 -21.63 12.33
C PRO A 17 10.74 -21.39 10.85
N ARG A 18 12.02 -21.41 10.45
CA ARG A 18 12.48 -21.19 9.07
C ARG A 18 13.65 -22.12 8.78
N GLU A 19 13.87 -22.38 7.50
CA GLU A 19 15.13 -22.99 7.05
C GLU A 19 16.33 -22.10 7.43
N SER A 20 17.51 -22.71 7.55
CA SER A 20 18.73 -22.04 8.01
C SER A 20 19.06 -20.79 7.19
N TRP A 21 18.87 -20.85 5.86
CA TRP A 21 19.22 -19.75 4.97
C TRP A 21 18.30 -18.52 5.11
N PRO A 22 16.96 -18.63 4.97
CA PRO A 22 16.05 -17.54 5.30
C PRO A 22 16.25 -16.96 6.72
N GLN A 23 16.55 -17.83 7.70
CA GLN A 23 16.83 -17.39 9.07
C GLN A 23 18.09 -16.52 9.16
N GLN A 24 19.14 -16.87 8.41
CA GLN A 24 20.34 -16.04 8.33
C GLN A 24 20.06 -14.67 7.70
N LEU A 25 19.29 -14.62 6.62
CA LEU A 25 18.94 -13.37 5.93
C LEU A 25 18.20 -12.40 6.86
N ILE A 26 17.15 -12.87 7.56
CA ILE A 26 16.38 -12.02 8.47
C ILE A 26 17.18 -11.62 9.71
N THR A 27 18.06 -12.49 10.20
CA THR A 27 18.94 -12.18 11.34
C THR A 27 19.95 -11.09 11.00
N GLY A 28 20.59 -11.17 9.82
CA GLY A 28 21.51 -10.12 9.38
C GLY A 28 20.79 -8.79 9.13
N TYR A 29 19.58 -8.82 8.57
CA TYR A 29 18.75 -7.62 8.43
C TYR A 29 18.37 -7.01 9.78
N HIS A 30 18.00 -7.84 10.77
CA HIS A 30 17.70 -7.38 12.13
C HIS A 30 18.89 -6.67 12.76
N ARG A 31 20.12 -7.20 12.62
CA ARG A 31 21.34 -6.54 13.12
C ARG A 31 21.55 -5.16 12.48
N MET A 32 21.33 -5.05 11.17
CA MET A 32 21.39 -3.75 10.47
C MET A 32 20.32 -2.78 10.98
N LEU A 33 19.11 -3.26 11.29
CA LEU A 33 18.07 -2.41 11.87
C LEU A 33 18.41 -1.99 13.32
N GLN A 34 19.01 -2.88 14.10
CA GLN A 34 19.45 -2.57 15.47
C GLN A 34 20.52 -1.47 15.50
N SER A 35 21.46 -1.46 14.56
CA SER A 35 22.45 -0.37 14.49
C SER A 35 21.81 0.98 14.19
N ARG A 36 20.80 1.01 13.31
CA ARG A 36 20.02 2.22 13.01
C ARG A 36 19.17 2.70 14.19
N LEU A 37 18.61 1.79 14.97
CA LEU A 37 17.91 2.13 16.21
C LEU A 37 18.87 2.73 17.23
N ALA A 38 20.06 2.14 17.40
CA ALA A 38 21.08 2.68 18.30
C ALA A 38 21.57 4.08 17.89
N ALA A 39 21.58 4.38 16.58
CA ALA A 39 21.87 5.71 16.05
C ALA A 39 20.72 6.72 16.20
N GLY A 40 19.52 6.27 16.61
CA GLY A 40 18.33 7.12 16.73
C GLY A 40 17.58 7.37 15.42
N ASP A 41 17.94 6.69 14.32
CA ASP A 41 17.34 6.89 13.00
C ASP A 41 15.91 6.34 12.90
N ILE A 42 15.60 5.31 13.69
CA ILE A 42 14.35 4.57 13.61
C ILE A 42 13.88 4.16 15.01
N SER A 43 12.59 3.87 15.14
CA SER A 43 11.99 3.35 16.38
C SER A 43 11.92 1.81 16.38
N LEU A 44 11.72 1.20 17.55
CA LEU A 44 11.41 -0.24 17.67
C LEU A 44 10.18 -0.64 16.85
N ARG A 45 9.15 0.22 16.79
CA ARG A 45 7.97 0.01 15.94
C ARG A 45 8.34 -0.08 14.46
N SER A 46 9.27 0.75 14.01
CA SER A 46 9.81 0.71 12.65
C SER A 46 10.58 -0.58 12.39
N ILE A 47 11.40 -1.05 13.35
CA ILE A 47 12.07 -2.35 13.26
C ILE A 47 11.02 -3.47 13.08
N ARG A 48 10.00 -3.52 13.94
CA ARG A 48 8.96 -4.55 13.87
C ARG A 48 8.28 -4.58 12.50
N LEU A 49 7.87 -3.41 11.98
CA LEU A 49 7.21 -3.31 10.67
C LEU A 49 8.12 -3.79 9.52
N ALA A 50 9.39 -3.41 9.57
CA ALA A 50 10.39 -3.82 8.58
C ALA A 50 10.66 -5.34 8.63
N LEU A 51 10.86 -5.89 9.83
CA LEU A 51 11.07 -7.33 10.02
C LEU A 51 9.85 -8.14 9.61
N ARG A 52 8.64 -7.66 9.93
CA ARG A 52 7.41 -8.36 9.53
C ARG A 52 7.32 -8.48 8.01
N SER A 53 7.63 -7.39 7.30
CA SER A 53 7.60 -7.38 5.84
C SER A 53 8.67 -8.26 5.22
N ALA A 54 9.89 -8.28 5.78
CA ALA A 54 10.94 -9.19 5.36
C ALA A 54 10.54 -10.66 5.57
N SER A 55 9.98 -10.96 6.73
CA SER A 55 9.44 -12.28 7.09
C SER A 55 8.35 -12.74 6.10
N ASP A 56 7.36 -11.90 5.80
CA ASP A 56 6.28 -12.23 4.87
C ASP A 56 6.82 -12.47 3.43
N LEU A 57 7.85 -11.74 2.99
CA LEU A 57 8.51 -11.99 1.70
C LEU A 57 9.28 -13.31 1.70
N LEU A 58 10.02 -13.61 2.77
CA LEU A 58 10.74 -14.88 2.90
C LEU A 58 9.78 -16.07 2.88
N ASP A 59 8.62 -15.97 3.54
CA ASP A 59 7.57 -17.00 3.48
C ASP A 59 6.97 -17.15 2.08
N HIS A 60 6.78 -16.04 1.37
CA HIS A 60 6.30 -16.08 -0.02
C HIS A 60 7.31 -16.74 -0.96
N SER A 61 8.60 -16.47 -0.77
CA SER A 61 9.66 -16.92 -1.66
C SER A 61 9.91 -18.42 -1.63
N ARG A 62 9.56 -19.11 -0.52
CA ARG A 62 9.83 -20.55 -0.32
C ARG A 62 11.27 -20.93 -0.70
N LEU A 63 12.23 -20.08 -0.32
CA LEU A 63 13.65 -20.30 -0.65
C LEU A 63 14.08 -21.67 -0.13
N LYS A 64 14.70 -22.43 -1.02
CA LYS A 64 15.49 -23.60 -0.65
C LYS A 64 16.87 -23.15 -0.18
N ALA A 65 17.58 -24.02 0.53
CA ALA A 65 18.94 -23.79 0.99
C ALA A 65 19.83 -23.13 -0.08
N ALA A 66 20.44 -21.98 0.30
CA ALA A 66 21.36 -21.16 -0.50
C ALA A 66 20.79 -20.46 -1.76
N ALA A 67 19.50 -20.58 -2.06
CA ALA A 67 18.89 -19.79 -3.14
C ALA A 67 18.67 -18.33 -2.71
N MET A 68 19.00 -17.37 -3.56
CA MET A 68 18.65 -15.95 -3.34
C MET A 68 17.25 -15.66 -3.87
N ILE A 69 16.58 -14.66 -3.30
CA ILE A 69 15.35 -14.11 -3.88
C ILE A 69 15.70 -13.53 -5.26
N ASP A 70 14.96 -13.91 -6.29
CA ASP A 70 15.06 -13.32 -7.62
C ASP A 70 13.97 -12.26 -7.86
N GLN A 71 14.08 -11.53 -8.98
CA GLN A 71 13.11 -10.49 -9.31
C GLN A 71 11.69 -11.05 -9.52
N LYS A 72 11.56 -12.29 -10.03
CA LYS A 72 10.27 -12.91 -10.31
C LYS A 72 9.49 -13.16 -9.02
N VAL A 73 10.16 -13.63 -7.97
CA VAL A 73 9.59 -13.83 -6.64
C VAL A 73 9.20 -12.50 -6.01
N LEU A 74 10.05 -11.48 -6.10
CA LEU A 74 9.75 -10.15 -5.56
C LEU A 74 8.53 -9.52 -6.26
N ASP A 75 8.44 -9.63 -7.59
CA ASP A 75 7.30 -9.15 -8.35
C ASP A 75 6.02 -9.95 -8.03
N GLY A 76 6.14 -11.27 -7.81
CA GLY A 76 5.05 -12.13 -7.36
C GLY A 76 4.50 -11.70 -6.00
N TYR A 77 5.40 -11.36 -5.07
CA TYR A 77 5.04 -10.86 -3.75
C TYR A 77 4.27 -9.53 -3.85
N TRP A 78 4.76 -8.59 -4.66
CA TRP A 78 4.08 -7.31 -4.87
C TRP A 78 2.70 -7.48 -5.51
N ARG A 79 2.54 -8.42 -6.45
CA ARG A 79 1.23 -8.76 -7.02
C ARG A 79 0.25 -9.31 -6.00
N LYS A 80 0.73 -10.15 -5.08
CA LYS A 80 -0.09 -10.70 -3.99
C LYS A 80 -0.41 -9.65 -2.91
N SER A 81 0.45 -8.67 -2.70
CA SER A 81 0.29 -7.68 -1.63
C SER A 81 0.75 -6.27 -2.06
N PRO A 82 -0.02 -5.57 -2.93
CA PRO A 82 0.37 -4.28 -3.48
C PRO A 82 0.57 -3.18 -2.42
N GLY A 83 -0.08 -3.30 -1.26
CA GLY A 83 0.06 -2.37 -0.13
C GLY A 83 1.38 -2.48 0.64
N HIS A 84 2.16 -3.55 0.46
CA HIS A 84 3.39 -3.82 1.19
C HIS A 84 4.67 -3.51 0.37
N VAL A 85 4.54 -2.87 -0.78
CA VAL A 85 5.70 -2.51 -1.63
C VAL A 85 6.75 -1.73 -0.83
N ALA A 86 6.33 -0.64 -0.17
CA ALA A 86 7.23 0.24 0.58
C ALA A 86 7.84 -0.43 1.82
N SER A 87 7.19 -1.47 2.36
CA SER A 87 7.62 -2.09 3.59
C SER A 87 8.71 -3.14 3.36
N VAL A 88 8.82 -3.67 2.13
CA VAL A 88 9.85 -4.64 1.74
C VAL A 88 11.11 -4.01 1.15
N THR A 89 11.05 -2.75 0.68
CA THR A 89 12.19 -2.10 -0.01
C THR A 89 13.44 -1.99 0.85
N GLY A 90 13.29 -1.83 2.16
CA GLY A 90 14.43 -1.80 3.10
C GLY A 90 15.17 -3.12 3.14
N PHE A 91 14.44 -4.24 3.10
CA PHE A 91 15.03 -5.57 3.06
C PHE A 91 15.66 -5.87 1.71
N VAL A 92 15.03 -5.46 0.61
CA VAL A 92 15.63 -5.56 -0.75
C VAL A 92 16.94 -4.77 -0.82
N GLY A 93 16.99 -3.56 -0.26
CA GLY A 93 18.21 -2.77 -0.15
C GLY A 93 19.32 -3.50 0.63
N TYR A 94 18.97 -4.10 1.77
CA TYR A 94 19.89 -4.94 2.54
C TYR A 94 20.42 -6.13 1.72
N LEU A 95 19.54 -6.85 1.01
CA LEU A 95 19.94 -7.99 0.18
C LEU A 95 20.90 -7.58 -0.94
N ASN A 96 20.63 -6.45 -1.60
CA ASN A 96 21.50 -5.89 -2.62
C ASN A 96 22.87 -5.49 -2.05
N GLN A 97 22.89 -4.83 -0.90
CA GLN A 97 24.13 -4.34 -0.30
C GLN A 97 25.01 -5.45 0.26
N VAL A 98 24.42 -6.44 0.93
CA VAL A 98 25.18 -7.48 1.65
C VAL A 98 25.45 -8.71 0.79
N TYR A 99 24.55 -9.04 -0.14
CA TYR A 99 24.63 -10.26 -0.94
C TYR A 99 24.66 -10.01 -2.45
N ASN A 100 24.74 -8.76 -2.90
CA ASN A 100 24.74 -8.39 -4.32
C ASN A 100 23.59 -9.02 -5.12
N ALA A 101 22.39 -9.07 -4.53
CA ALA A 101 21.24 -9.77 -5.09
C ALA A 101 20.72 -9.17 -6.42
N GLY A 102 21.11 -7.95 -6.79
CA GLY A 102 20.74 -7.33 -8.06
C GLY A 102 19.24 -7.05 -8.24
N LEU A 103 18.49 -6.98 -7.14
CA LEU A 103 17.04 -6.79 -7.15
C LEU A 103 16.68 -5.32 -7.40
N ASN A 104 15.65 -5.08 -8.19
CA ASN A 104 15.06 -3.75 -8.29
C ASN A 104 14.22 -3.48 -7.04
N SER A 105 14.54 -2.44 -6.28
CA SER A 105 13.81 -2.08 -5.06
C SER A 105 12.44 -1.43 -5.31
N ARG A 106 12.00 -1.32 -6.57
CA ARG A 106 10.71 -0.75 -6.96
C ARG A 106 10.03 -1.62 -8.01
N PRO A 107 8.70 -1.77 -7.93
CA PRO A 107 7.94 -2.49 -8.94
C PRO A 107 7.96 -1.76 -10.28
N ASP A 108 7.62 -2.51 -11.33
CA ASP A 108 7.39 -1.95 -12.65
C ASP A 108 6.43 -0.73 -12.56
N PRO A 109 6.80 0.44 -13.11
CA PRO A 109 6.00 1.65 -12.99
C PRO A 109 4.61 1.54 -13.63
N ARG A 110 4.44 0.76 -14.70
CA ARG A 110 3.13 0.59 -15.35
C ARG A 110 2.21 -0.25 -14.48
N TRP A 111 2.71 -1.37 -13.96
CA TRP A 111 1.98 -2.20 -13.01
C TRP A 111 1.60 -1.42 -11.76
N ALA A 112 2.52 -0.65 -11.18
CA ALA A 112 2.24 0.16 -9.98
C ALA A 112 1.14 1.22 -10.22
N ARG A 113 1.12 1.84 -11.41
CA ARG A 113 0.04 2.76 -11.82
C ARG A 113 -1.31 2.03 -11.94
N GLN A 114 -1.33 0.86 -12.56
CA GLN A 114 -2.54 0.04 -12.69
C GLN A 114 -3.11 -0.35 -11.32
N GLN A 115 -2.28 -0.83 -10.40
CA GLN A 115 -2.73 -1.19 -9.05
C GLN A 115 -3.25 0.02 -8.27
N LYS A 116 -2.61 1.19 -8.42
CA LYS A 116 -3.11 2.42 -7.80
C LYS A 116 -4.48 2.82 -8.35
N GLN A 117 -4.71 2.64 -9.65
CA GLN A 117 -6.00 2.90 -10.27
C GLN A 117 -7.07 1.90 -9.80
N ALA A 118 -6.76 0.60 -9.82
CA ALA A 118 -7.66 -0.45 -9.34
C ALA A 118 -8.05 -0.27 -7.86
N LYS A 119 -7.11 0.17 -7.02
CA LYS A 119 -7.42 0.52 -5.63
C LYS A 119 -8.43 1.67 -5.53
N ARG A 120 -8.23 2.74 -6.31
CA ARG A 120 -9.14 3.90 -6.32
C ARG A 120 -10.54 3.52 -6.81
N GLU A 121 -10.61 2.66 -7.82
CA GLU A 121 -11.86 2.10 -8.32
C GLU A 121 -12.58 1.30 -7.25
N ARG A 122 -11.88 0.35 -6.64
CA ARG A 122 -12.43 -0.47 -5.55
C ARG A 122 -12.94 0.37 -4.40
N GLU A 123 -12.18 1.39 -3.98
CA GLU A 123 -12.59 2.32 -2.94
C GLU A 123 -13.87 3.12 -3.27
N LEU A 124 -14.12 3.40 -4.56
CA LEU A 124 -15.37 4.01 -5.02
C LEU A 124 -16.52 3.02 -4.98
N VAL A 125 -16.30 1.81 -5.51
CA VAL A 125 -17.33 0.75 -5.55
C VAL A 125 -17.74 0.33 -4.14
N GLU A 126 -16.78 0.17 -3.22
CA GLU A 126 -17.05 -0.15 -1.81
C GLU A 126 -17.82 0.95 -1.07
N LEU A 127 -17.81 2.19 -1.60
CA LEU A 127 -18.56 3.29 -1.01
C LEU A 127 -20.04 3.24 -1.39
N LEU A 128 -20.38 2.75 -2.59
CA LEU A 128 -21.75 2.76 -3.14
C LEU A 128 -22.83 2.21 -2.20
N PRO A 129 -22.63 1.10 -1.46
CA PRO A 129 -23.65 0.58 -0.55
C PRO A 129 -24.02 1.55 0.59
N GLN A 130 -23.14 2.50 0.92
CA GLN A 130 -23.30 3.42 2.06
C GLN A 130 -24.04 4.71 1.68
N ARG A 131 -24.62 4.77 0.48
CA ARG A 131 -25.19 5.98 -0.13
C ARG A 131 -26.25 6.67 0.73
N ASP A 132 -27.08 5.88 1.39
CA ASP A 132 -28.20 6.37 2.19
C ASP A 132 -27.91 6.30 3.70
N GLU A 133 -26.71 5.85 4.09
CA GLU A 133 -26.35 5.62 5.49
C GLU A 133 -25.84 6.88 6.19
N THR A 134 -25.15 7.77 5.47
CA THR A 134 -24.50 8.94 6.07
C THR A 134 -24.73 10.23 5.28
N SER A 135 -24.95 11.32 6.00
CA SER A 135 -25.07 12.67 5.41
C SER A 135 -23.77 13.17 4.76
N ASP A 136 -22.62 12.55 5.07
CA ASP A 136 -21.32 12.91 4.50
C ASP A 136 -20.95 12.11 3.24
N PHE A 137 -21.82 11.20 2.78
CA PHE A 137 -21.59 10.32 1.64
C PHE A 137 -21.11 11.08 0.39
N GLU A 138 -21.81 12.15 -0.01
CA GLU A 138 -21.49 12.91 -1.22
C GLU A 138 -20.06 13.48 -1.18
N SER A 139 -19.66 14.06 -0.04
CA SER A 139 -18.30 14.57 0.15
C SER A 139 -17.24 13.46 0.06
N ARG A 140 -17.54 12.26 0.57
CA ARG A 140 -16.66 11.08 0.50
C ARG A 140 -16.57 10.56 -0.93
N TRP A 141 -17.70 10.52 -1.63
CA TRP A 141 -17.80 10.14 -3.03
C TRP A 141 -16.95 11.05 -3.90
N ILE A 142 -17.15 12.37 -3.80
CA ILE A 142 -16.42 13.36 -4.60
C ILE A 142 -14.91 13.24 -4.40
N VAL A 143 -14.43 13.13 -3.15
CA VAL A 143 -12.98 12.98 -2.88
C VAL A 143 -12.41 11.72 -3.52
N LYS A 144 -13.13 10.59 -3.45
CA LYS A 144 -12.70 9.34 -4.08
C LYS A 144 -12.80 9.38 -5.60
N ALA A 145 -13.81 10.05 -6.14
CA ALA A 145 -14.03 10.23 -7.57
C ALA A 145 -12.92 11.11 -8.18
N LEU A 146 -12.54 12.20 -7.50
CA LEU A 146 -11.38 13.01 -7.88
C LEU A 146 -10.08 12.20 -7.87
N ALA A 147 -9.90 11.30 -6.91
CA ALA A 147 -8.74 10.43 -6.87
C ALA A 147 -8.71 9.45 -8.05
N TYR A 148 -9.85 8.88 -8.42
CA TYR A 148 -9.98 7.92 -9.52
C TYR A 148 -9.90 8.57 -10.91
N PHE A 149 -10.78 9.53 -11.22
CA PHE A 149 -10.90 10.13 -12.56
C PHE A 149 -9.80 11.13 -12.87
N HIS A 150 -9.36 11.91 -11.86
CA HIS A 150 -8.42 13.02 -12.07
C HIS A 150 -7.05 12.79 -11.40
N GLY A 151 -6.88 11.67 -10.70
CA GLY A 151 -5.65 11.34 -10.01
C GLY A 151 -5.36 12.16 -8.75
N ILE A 152 -6.31 12.98 -8.27
CA ILE A 152 -6.13 13.94 -7.17
C ILE A 152 -6.53 13.29 -5.84
N GLY A 153 -5.55 12.82 -5.06
CA GLY A 153 -5.81 12.03 -3.84
C GLY A 153 -5.73 12.79 -2.52
N ARG A 154 -5.45 14.10 -2.51
CA ARG A 154 -5.27 14.91 -1.30
C ARG A 154 -6.24 16.09 -1.27
N VAL A 155 -7.53 15.79 -1.25
CA VAL A 155 -8.59 16.81 -1.13
C VAL A 155 -9.19 16.74 0.27
N SER A 156 -9.22 17.89 0.95
CA SER A 156 -9.84 17.98 2.28
C SER A 156 -11.36 18.01 2.13
N ARG A 157 -12.06 17.17 2.90
CA ARG A 157 -13.53 17.21 2.97
C ARG A 157 -14.06 18.52 3.58
N LYS A 158 -13.33 19.09 4.54
CA LYS A 158 -13.77 20.26 5.32
C LYS A 158 -13.79 21.58 4.53
N GLY A 159 -13.26 21.60 3.31
CA GLY A 159 -13.24 22.79 2.44
C GLY A 159 -13.57 22.44 0.99
N LEU A 160 -14.29 21.33 0.77
CA LEU A 160 -14.69 20.91 -0.56
C LEU A 160 -15.82 21.81 -1.04
N VAL A 161 -15.55 22.61 -2.08
CA VAL A 161 -16.55 23.43 -2.77
C VAL A 161 -16.93 22.71 -4.06
N TYR A 162 -18.22 22.38 -4.19
CA TYR A 162 -18.75 21.72 -5.37
C TYR A 162 -20.18 22.16 -5.66
N THR A 163 -20.57 22.04 -6.92
CA THR A 163 -21.92 22.36 -7.40
C THR A 163 -22.44 21.23 -8.28
N PRO A 164 -23.73 20.85 -8.18
CA PRO A 164 -24.33 19.90 -9.10
C PRO A 164 -24.20 20.37 -10.56
N ALA A 165 -23.78 19.47 -11.44
CA ALA A 165 -23.57 19.76 -12.85
C ALA A 165 -23.76 18.51 -13.71
N THR A 166 -24.39 18.68 -14.87
CA THR A 166 -24.57 17.61 -15.85
C THR A 166 -23.52 17.73 -16.95
N TYR A 167 -22.83 16.64 -17.26
CA TYR A 167 -21.88 16.57 -18.36
C TYR A 167 -22.30 15.45 -19.32
N GLN A 168 -22.53 15.79 -20.59
CA GLN A 168 -22.96 14.85 -21.64
C GLN A 168 -24.16 13.97 -21.21
N GLY A 169 -25.16 14.58 -20.55
CA GLY A 169 -26.36 13.87 -20.08
C GLY A 169 -26.18 13.05 -18.80
N THR A 170 -24.97 13.01 -18.23
CA THR A 170 -24.68 12.30 -16.97
C THR A 170 -24.67 13.29 -15.81
N ALA A 171 -25.45 13.01 -14.76
CA ALA A 171 -25.48 13.83 -13.55
C ALA A 171 -24.18 13.72 -12.75
N GLY A 172 -23.74 14.82 -12.16
CA GLY A 172 -22.49 14.86 -11.41
C GLY A 172 -22.26 16.17 -10.68
N PHE A 173 -20.99 16.49 -10.43
CA PHE A 173 -20.57 17.65 -9.67
C PHE A 173 -19.39 18.32 -10.34
N ASN A 174 -19.42 19.65 -10.40
CA ASN A 174 -18.26 20.49 -10.66
C ASN A 174 -17.56 20.80 -9.34
N ILE A 175 -16.24 20.62 -9.29
CA ILE A 175 -15.38 20.86 -8.12
C ILE A 175 -14.34 21.89 -8.48
N GLU A 176 -14.23 22.92 -7.64
CA GLU A 176 -13.16 23.90 -7.72
C GLU A 176 -11.87 23.33 -7.10
N CYS A 177 -10.84 23.14 -7.92
CA CYS A 177 -9.56 22.59 -7.49
C CYS A 177 -8.40 23.38 -8.09
N SER A 178 -7.64 24.11 -7.25
CA SER A 178 -6.34 24.70 -7.62
C SER A 178 -6.34 25.37 -9.01
N GLN A 179 -7.24 26.34 -9.22
CA GLN A 179 -7.39 27.14 -10.45
C GLN A 179 -8.04 26.45 -11.66
N ARG A 180 -8.65 25.27 -11.49
CA ARG A 180 -9.48 24.62 -12.52
C ARG A 180 -10.77 24.06 -11.94
N VAL A 181 -11.81 24.00 -12.77
CA VAL A 181 -13.04 23.29 -12.45
C VAL A 181 -12.95 21.90 -13.03
N LEU A 182 -13.15 20.88 -12.19
CA LEU A 182 -13.16 19.48 -12.58
C LEU A 182 -14.56 18.91 -12.41
N TRP A 183 -14.97 18.04 -13.31
CA TRP A 183 -16.25 17.35 -13.19
C TRP A 183 -16.07 15.90 -12.76
N VAL A 184 -16.93 15.40 -11.88
CA VAL A 184 -17.03 13.97 -11.52
C VAL A 184 -18.49 13.51 -11.58
N PRO A 185 -18.76 12.25 -11.98
CA PRO A 185 -20.12 11.72 -12.00
C PRO A 185 -20.69 11.58 -10.58
N SER A 186 -22.01 11.65 -10.47
CA SER A 186 -22.74 11.36 -9.23
C SER A 186 -22.77 9.85 -8.99
N ALA A 187 -22.81 9.42 -7.73
CA ALA A 187 -23.04 8.01 -7.41
C ALA A 187 -24.37 7.50 -7.99
N SER A 188 -25.33 8.40 -8.21
CA SER A 188 -26.63 8.09 -8.79
C SER A 188 -26.59 7.61 -10.23
N THR A 189 -25.51 7.88 -10.96
CA THR A 189 -25.37 7.47 -12.37
C THR A 189 -24.76 6.09 -12.49
N TYR A 190 -24.39 5.46 -11.37
CA TYR A 190 -23.92 4.08 -11.35
C TYR A 190 -25.11 3.15 -11.15
N GLU A 191 -25.63 2.62 -12.25
CA GLU A 191 -26.58 1.51 -12.22
C GLU A 191 -25.77 0.21 -12.10
N ARG A 192 -25.93 -0.51 -11.00
CA ARG A 192 -25.38 -1.85 -10.88
C ARG A 192 -26.21 -2.72 -11.81
N THR A 193 -25.71 -3.03 -13.00
CA THR A 193 -26.25 -4.16 -13.78
C THR A 193 -25.99 -5.40 -12.93
N ILE A 194 -27.01 -5.84 -12.21
CA ILE A 194 -27.00 -7.16 -11.57
C ILE A 194 -27.21 -8.10 -12.74
N GLU A 195 -26.12 -8.63 -13.30
CA GLU A 195 -26.21 -9.85 -14.11
C GLU A 195 -26.56 -10.98 -13.13
N GLU A 196 -27.79 -11.48 -13.23
CA GLU A 196 -28.28 -12.70 -12.57
C GLU A 196 -27.63 -13.96 -13.13
#